data_AF-A0A942T663-F1
#
_entry.id   AF-A0A942T663-F1
#
_cell.length_a   1.000
_cell.length_b   1.000
_cell.length_c   1.000
_cell.angle_alpha   90.00
_cell.angle_beta   90.00
_cell.angle_gamma   90.00
#
_symmetry.space_group_name_H-M   'P 1'
#
loop_
_entity.id
_entity.type
_entity.pdbx_description
1 polymer ?
#
loop_
_entity_poly.entity_id
_entity_poly.type
_entity_poly.pdbx_seq_one_letter_code
_entity_poly.pdbx_strand_id
1 'polypeptide(L)' 'MKVTIDQNVCLGKEMCLEIAPEVFKIGKEGKSSVYQSDP' A
#
# COMPACT_ATOMS: atom_id res chain seq x y z
N MET A 1 5.52 9.89 10.41
CA MET A 1 6.26 8.68 9.97
C MET A 1 6.20 8.60 8.47
N LYS A 2 7.18 8.01 7.79
CA LYS A 2 7.19 7.83 6.33
C LYS A 2 7.12 6.34 6.01
N VAL A 3 6.21 5.96 5.11
CA VAL A 3 6.00 4.57 4.69
C VAL A 3 6.29 4.45 3.20
N THR A 4 7.02 3.41 2.81
CA THR A 4 7.35 3.09 1.43
C THR A 4 7.13 1.61 1.19
N ILE A 5 6.64 1.25 -0.01
CA ILE A 5 6.35 -0.14 -0.39
C ILE A 5 7.26 -0.51 -1.55
N ASP A 6 8.01 -1.60 -1.40
CA ASP A 6 8.76 -2.18 -2.50
C ASP A 6 7.81 -2.93 -3.46
N GLN A 7 7.67 -2.40 -4.67
CA GLN A 7 6.77 -2.92 -5.69
C GLN A 7 7.24 -4.26 -6.27
N ASN A 8 8.54 -4.58 -6.16
CA ASN A 8 9.10 -5.85 -6.62
C ASN A 8 8.73 -6.99 -5.67
N VAL A 9 8.60 -6.69 -4.37
CA VAL A 9 8.28 -7.68 -3.33
C VAL A 9 6.77 -7.77 -3.07
N CYS A 10 6.03 -6.67 -3.25
CA CYS A 10 4.58 -6.67 -3.01
C CYS A 10 3.88 -7.74 -3.85
N LEU A 11 3.18 -8.68 -3.20
CA LEU A 11 2.49 -9.78 -3.89
C LEU A 11 1.00 -9.52 -4.13
N GLY A 12 0.48 -8.35 -3.76
CA GLY A 12 -0.94 -8.03 -3.96
C GLY A 12 -1.90 -8.84 -3.08
N LYS A 13 -1.45 -9.35 -1.92
CA LYS A 13 -2.26 -10.19 -1.02
C LYS A 13 -3.25 -9.42 -0.14
N GLU A 14 -3.30 -8.10 -0.26
CA GLU A 14 -4.24 -7.20 0.43
C GLU A 14 -4.22 -7.20 1.97
N MET A 15 -3.39 -8.01 2.64
CA MET A 15 -3.25 -8.03 4.11
C MET A 15 -2.98 -6.63 4.72
N CYS A 16 -2.27 -5.76 4.01
CA CYS A 16 -2.03 -4.39 4.48
C CYS A 16 -3.31 -3.52 4.48
N LEU A 17 -4.28 -3.79 3.61
CA LEU A 17 -5.58 -3.13 3.62
C LEU A 17 -6.45 -3.66 4.77
N GLU A 18 -6.32 -4.94 5.14
CA GLU A 18 -7.05 -5.50 6.30
C GLU A 18 -6.55 -4.93 7.63
N ILE A 19 -5.25 -4.66 7.73
CA ILE A 19 -4.60 -4.18 8.96
C ILE A 19 -4.72 -2.66 9.12
N ALA A 20 -4.49 -1.91 8.04
CA ALA A 20 -4.44 -0.44 8.06
C ALA A 20 -5.04 0.15 6.77
N PRO A 21 -6.37 0.02 6.58
CA PRO A 21 -7.06 0.49 5.39
C PRO A 21 -6.96 2.01 5.18
N GLU A 22 -6.69 2.79 6.22
CA GLU A 22 -6.50 4.24 6.15
C GLU A 22 -5.12 4.66 5.61
N VAL A 23 -4.17 3.72 5.58
CA VAL A 23 -2.79 3.97 5.12
C VAL A 23 -2.56 3.39 3.72
N PHE A 24 -3.13 2.22 3.44
CA PHE A 24 -2.84 1.45 2.23
C PHE A 24 -4.03 1.35 1.28
N LYS A 25 -3.74 1.29 -0.02
CA LYS A 25 -4.72 1.04 -1.08
C LYS A 25 -4.13 0.09 -2.12
N ILE A 26 -4.99 -0.68 -2.79
CA ILE A 26 -4.58 -1.55 -3.90
C ILE A 26 -4.68 -0.79 -5.23
N GLY A 27 -3.60 -0.79 -6.02
CA GLY A 27 -3.55 -0.20 -7.34
C GLY A 27 -4.11 -1.14 -8.41
N LYS A 28 -4.37 -0.60 -9.62
CA LYS A 28 -4.91 -1.37 -10.76
C LYS A 28 -3.99 -2.53 -11.21
N GLU A 29 -2.71 -2.46 -10.88
CA GLU A 29 -1.72 -3.50 -11.18
C GLU A 29 -1.68 -4.63 -10.13
N GLY A 30 -2.61 -4.62 -9.17
CA GLY A 30 -2.63 -5.60 -8.08
C GLY A 30 -1.48 -5.40 -7.08
N LYS A 31 -0.92 -4.19 -7.00
CA LYS A 31 0.15 -3.84 -6.06
C LYS A 31 -0.31 -2.76 -5.10
N SER A 32 0.14 -2.84 -3.85
CA SER A 32 -0.22 -1.88 -2.82
C SER A 32 0.54 -0.56 -3.01
N SER A 33 -0.15 0.53 -2.71
CA SER A 33 0.40 1.88 -2.59
C SER A 33 -0.08 2.51 -1.29
N VAL A 34 0.59 3.57 -0.85
CA VAL A 34 0.15 4.35 0.31
C VAL A 34 -0.76 5.49 -0.16
N TYR A 35 -1.69 5.92 0.69
CA TYR A 35 -2.33 7.22 0.49
C TYR A 35 -1.25 8.30 0.54
N GLN A 36 -1.28 9.20 -0.44
CA GLN A 36 -0.33 10.29 -0.53
C GLN A 36 -0.63 11.22 0.64
N SER A 37 0.19 11.16 1.70
CA SER A 37 0.26 12.23 2.68
C SER A 37 0.96 13.39 1.97
N ASP A 38 0.19 14.38 1.53
CA ASP A 38 0.74 15.66 1.09
C ASP A 38 1.64 16.20 2.22
N PRO A 39 2.86 16.68 1.91
CA PRO A 39 3.75 17.26 2.92
C PRO A 39 3.18 18.53 3.56
#